data_AF-A0A2A9NPN0-F1
#
_entry.id   AF-A0A2A9NPN0-F1
#
_cell.length_a   1.000
_cell.length_b   1.000
_cell.length_c   1.000
_cell.angle_alpha   90.00
_cell.angle_beta   90.00
_cell.angle_gamma   90.00
#
_symmetry.space_group_name_H-M   'P 1'
#
loop_
_entity.id
_entity.type
_entity.pdbx_description
1 polymer ?
#
loop_
_entity_poly.entity_id
_entity_poly.type
_entity_poly.pdbx_seq_one_letter_code
_entity_poly.pdbx_strand_id
1 'polypeptide(L)'
;SSSHPFDPSLPLNYLNLSLHYDPSPLHFPIAFLINHLPNLPPHIARHFSIVTTPKQRTVIPTIRNRRLKYTTTGPVQLSFQTATRRWPHLWPGRERGGVEENREEKNWVEQQFLQGNKQHVGKLGTLLGEYEEEREAERIRTLRREKASLDDEFVPEEEDESEEEFETETETEEEARAWFERHIREQFIYVSQWYQIFSHVQDIDYDLVDWDETLDTEDDREAEERWFDEE
;
A
#
# COMPACT_ATOMS: atom_id res chain seq x y z
N SER A 1 -7.71 -21.46 6.51
CA SER A 1 -7.42 -21.07 7.89
C SER A 1 -8.69 -21.03 8.70
N SER A 2 -8.74 -21.70 9.85
CA SER A 2 -9.84 -21.61 10.81
C SER A 2 -9.86 -20.20 11.40
N SER A 3 -10.73 -19.33 10.89
CA SER A 3 -10.93 -18.01 11.49
C SER A 3 -11.62 -18.21 12.83
N HIS A 4 -10.84 -18.24 13.92
CA HIS A 4 -11.41 -18.18 15.25
C HIS A 4 -12.16 -16.85 15.40
N PRO A 5 -13.39 -16.85 15.94
CA PRO A 5 -14.11 -15.62 16.19
C PRO A 5 -13.32 -14.75 17.18
N PHE A 6 -13.47 -13.43 17.05
CA PHE A 6 -12.86 -12.49 17.99
C PHE A 6 -13.43 -12.71 19.39
N ASP A 7 -12.55 -12.93 20.38
CA ASP A 7 -12.92 -13.09 21.78
C ASP A 7 -12.64 -11.78 22.55
N PRO A 8 -13.68 -11.00 22.90
CA PRO A 8 -13.50 -9.75 23.63
C PRO A 8 -13.04 -9.94 25.08
N SER A 9 -13.18 -11.14 25.65
CA SER A 9 -12.76 -11.41 27.03
C SER A 9 -11.24 -11.42 27.18
N LEU A 10 -10.51 -11.76 26.12
CA LEU A 10 -9.06 -11.90 26.11
C LEU A 10 -8.33 -10.58 26.46
N PRO A 11 -8.56 -9.45 25.77
CA PRO A 11 -7.96 -8.17 26.15
C PRO A 11 -8.48 -7.65 27.50
N LEU A 12 -9.75 -7.88 27.85
CA LEU A 12 -10.32 -7.44 29.12
C LEU A 12 -9.69 -8.15 30.31
N ASN A 13 -9.57 -9.48 30.24
CA ASN A 13 -8.95 -10.30 31.27
C ASN A 13 -7.48 -9.93 31.46
N TYR A 14 -6.74 -9.72 30.37
CA TYR A 14 -5.33 -9.32 30.43
C TYR A 14 -5.14 -7.98 31.17
N LEU A 15 -5.99 -6.98 30.86
CA LEU A 15 -5.94 -5.66 31.49
C LEU A 15 -6.65 -5.62 32.87
N ASN A 16 -7.19 -6.75 33.36
CA ASN A 16 -8.03 -6.84 34.55
C ASN A 16 -9.22 -5.86 34.53
N LEU A 17 -9.82 -5.65 33.36
CA LEU A 17 -11.00 -4.81 33.17
C LEU A 17 -12.29 -5.63 33.32
N SER A 18 -13.38 -4.94 33.68
CA SER A 18 -14.71 -5.55 33.76
C SER A 18 -15.20 -6.02 32.39
N LEU A 19 -16.00 -7.10 32.36
CA LEU A 19 -16.73 -7.54 31.15
C LEU A 19 -17.70 -6.47 30.61
N HIS A 20 -18.10 -5.52 31.45
CA HIS A 20 -18.97 -4.39 31.10
C HIS A 20 -18.19 -3.08 30.90
N TYR A 21 -16.87 -3.15 30.68
CA TYR A 21 -16.05 -1.97 30.44
C TYR A 21 -16.46 -1.25 29.14
N ASP A 22 -16.43 0.08 29.19
CA ASP A 22 -16.70 0.97 28.06
C ASP A 22 -15.47 1.90 27.88
N PRO A 23 -14.88 2.01 26.68
CA PRO A 23 -15.28 1.41 25.39
C PRO A 23 -15.17 -0.12 25.33
N SER A 24 -16.19 -0.79 24.78
CA SER A 24 -16.17 -2.25 24.58
C SER A 24 -15.19 -2.65 23.47
N PRO A 25 -14.33 -3.67 23.66
CA PRO A 25 -13.39 -4.13 22.62
C PRO A 25 -14.09 -4.76 21.40
N LEU A 26 -15.36 -5.17 21.51
CA LEU A 26 -16.13 -5.72 20.39
C LEU A 26 -16.89 -4.63 19.62
N HIS A 27 -17.58 -3.74 20.35
CA HIS A 27 -18.47 -2.75 19.73
C HIS A 27 -17.74 -1.43 19.39
N PHE A 28 -16.73 -1.07 20.17
CA PHE A 28 -15.92 0.14 20.01
C PHE A 28 -14.42 -0.19 20.02
N PRO A 29 -13.95 -1.09 19.14
CA PRO A 29 -12.58 -1.59 19.15
C PRO A 29 -11.55 -0.46 18.99
N ILE A 30 -11.82 0.54 18.15
CA ILE A 30 -10.91 1.67 17.93
C ILE A 30 -10.77 2.53 19.18
N ALA A 31 -11.89 2.90 19.82
CA ALA A 31 -11.84 3.67 21.06
C ALA A 31 -11.14 2.90 22.18
N PHE A 32 -11.36 1.58 22.25
CA PHE A 32 -10.65 0.71 23.19
C PHE A 32 -9.14 0.68 22.93
N LEU A 33 -8.74 0.51 21.67
CA LEU A 33 -7.33 0.49 21.28
C LEU A 33 -6.64 1.84 21.50
N ILE A 34 -7.29 2.97 21.24
CA ILE A 34 -6.73 4.30 21.54
C ILE A 34 -6.31 4.39 23.01
N ASN A 35 -7.13 3.85 23.93
CA ASN A 35 -6.88 3.93 25.36
C ASN A 35 -5.87 2.89 25.87
N HIS A 36 -5.83 1.71 25.24
CA HIS A 36 -5.18 0.52 25.82
C HIS A 36 -4.13 -0.14 24.96
N LEU A 37 -3.94 0.26 23.70
CA LEU A 37 -2.94 -0.34 22.81
C LEU A 37 -1.53 -0.37 23.43
N PRO A 38 -1.01 0.68 24.10
CA PRO A 38 0.32 0.64 24.71
C PRO A 38 0.46 -0.39 25.84
N ASN A 39 -0.65 -0.85 26.41
CA ASN A 39 -0.67 -1.81 27.51
C ASN A 39 -0.92 -3.25 27.01
N LEU A 40 -1.24 -3.44 25.73
CA LEU A 40 -1.59 -4.74 25.17
C LEU A 40 -0.39 -5.34 24.46
N PRO A 41 -0.01 -6.60 24.75
CA PRO A 41 1.08 -7.24 24.05
C PRO A 41 0.68 -7.58 22.60
N PRO A 42 1.65 -7.74 21.67
CA PRO A 42 1.37 -7.81 20.23
C PRO A 42 0.45 -8.96 19.83
N HIS A 43 0.59 -10.11 20.50
CA HIS A 43 -0.22 -11.30 20.24
C HIS A 43 -1.71 -11.08 20.57
N ILE A 44 -2.03 -10.25 21.57
CA ILE A 44 -3.39 -9.87 21.92
C ILE A 44 -3.89 -8.78 20.97
N ALA A 45 -3.08 -7.76 20.74
CA ALA A 45 -3.42 -6.64 19.86
C ALA A 45 -3.77 -7.12 18.44
N ARG A 46 -3.03 -8.10 17.91
CA ARG A 46 -3.29 -8.70 16.59
C ARG A 46 -4.67 -9.35 16.44
N HIS A 47 -5.33 -9.79 17.53
CA HIS A 47 -6.69 -10.31 17.42
C HIS A 47 -7.70 -9.24 16.96
N PHE A 48 -7.44 -7.96 17.24
CA PHE A 48 -8.28 -6.87 16.76
C PHE A 48 -8.30 -6.77 15.23
N SER A 49 -7.37 -7.42 14.52
CA SER A 49 -7.42 -7.49 13.06
C SER A 49 -8.66 -8.17 12.50
N ILE A 50 -9.32 -9.01 13.30
CA ILE A 50 -10.56 -9.70 12.91
C ILE A 50 -11.74 -8.73 12.87
N VAL A 51 -11.74 -7.71 13.73
CA VAL A 51 -12.86 -6.79 13.94
C VAL A 51 -12.54 -5.35 13.51
N THR A 52 -11.32 -5.08 13.06
CA THR A 52 -10.89 -3.77 12.58
C THR A 52 -10.19 -3.87 11.23
N THR A 53 -10.49 -2.91 10.37
CA THR A 53 -9.79 -2.74 9.08
C THR A 53 -8.53 -1.90 9.26
N PRO A 54 -7.51 -2.07 8.39
CA PRO A 54 -6.33 -1.20 8.37
C PRO A 54 -6.69 0.29 8.29
N LYS A 55 -7.80 0.63 7.62
CA LYS A 55 -8.35 1.99 7.54
C LYS A 55 -8.85 2.51 8.88
N GLN A 56 -9.64 1.72 9.62
CA GLN A 56 -10.12 2.14 10.93
C GLN A 56 -8.98 2.35 11.93
N ARG A 57 -7.90 1.57 11.79
CA ARG A 57 -6.72 1.64 12.65
C ARG A 57 -5.88 2.90 12.44
N THR A 58 -5.97 3.60 11.30
CA THR A 58 -5.19 4.85 11.07
C THR A 58 -5.61 6.00 11.96
N VAL A 59 -6.78 5.90 12.59
CA VAL A 59 -7.25 6.84 13.62
C VAL A 59 -6.42 6.71 14.91
N ILE A 60 -5.80 5.55 15.15
CA ILE A 60 -4.97 5.30 16.34
C ILE A 60 -3.59 5.92 16.12
N PRO A 61 -3.18 6.94 16.91
CA PRO A 61 -1.92 7.66 16.68
C PRO A 61 -0.70 6.76 16.67
N THR A 62 -0.60 5.83 17.64
CA THR A 62 0.50 4.86 17.73
C THR A 62 0.65 4.04 16.44
N ILE A 63 -0.46 3.55 15.87
CA ILE A 63 -0.43 2.78 14.62
C ILE A 63 0.03 3.66 13.45
N ARG A 64 -0.48 4.89 13.36
CA ARG A 64 -0.05 5.85 12.32
C ARG A 64 1.45 6.12 12.41
N ASN A 65 1.98 6.30 13.62
CA ASN A 65 3.40 6.57 13.84
C ASN A 65 4.28 5.36 13.49
N ARG A 66 3.85 4.15 13.86
CA ARG A 66 4.50 2.90 13.42
C ARG A 66 4.58 2.83 11.89
N ARG A 67 3.47 3.14 11.20
CA ARG A 67 3.45 3.17 9.73
C ARG A 67 4.36 4.23 9.14
N LEU A 68 4.32 5.45 9.67
CA LEU A 68 5.19 6.54 9.25
C LEU A 68 6.67 6.11 9.36
N LYS A 69 7.07 5.57 10.50
CA LYS A 69 8.43 5.08 10.73
C LYS A 69 8.78 3.91 9.82
N TYR A 70 7.86 2.98 9.59
CA TYR A 70 8.08 1.91 8.62
C TYR A 70 8.38 2.50 7.23
N THR A 71 7.66 3.53 6.77
CA THR A 71 7.97 4.15 5.47
C THR A 71 9.34 4.83 5.42
N THR A 72 9.83 5.41 6.53
CA THR A 72 11.15 6.06 6.56
C THR A 72 12.31 5.07 6.50
N THR A 73 12.09 3.81 6.87
CA THR A 73 13.09 2.73 6.72
C THR A 73 13.36 2.32 5.27
N GLY A 74 12.54 2.78 4.32
CA GLY A 74 12.67 2.44 2.90
C GLY A 74 12.37 0.96 2.58
N PRO A 75 11.20 0.42 2.98
CA PRO A 75 10.90 -0.99 2.80
C PRO A 75 10.76 -1.33 1.31
N VAL A 76 11.31 -2.47 0.89
CA VAL A 76 11.29 -2.94 -0.50
C VAL A 76 9.87 -3.03 -1.08
N GLN A 77 8.87 -3.29 -0.24
CA GLN A 77 7.47 -3.38 -0.62
C GLN A 77 6.87 -2.03 -1.09
N LEU A 78 7.43 -0.92 -0.62
CA LEU A 78 7.03 0.45 -1.00
C LEU A 78 8.05 1.12 -1.94
N SER A 79 9.05 0.37 -2.41
CA SER A 79 10.01 0.91 -3.37
C SER A 79 9.34 1.15 -4.72
N PHE A 80 9.86 2.09 -5.50
CA PHE A 80 9.33 2.43 -6.82
C PHE A 80 9.09 1.20 -7.70
N GLN A 81 10.11 0.34 -7.85
CA GLN A 81 10.05 -0.85 -8.71
C GLN A 81 8.93 -1.82 -8.29
N THR A 82 8.77 -2.06 -6.98
CA THR A 82 7.71 -2.94 -6.49
C THR A 82 6.34 -2.27 -6.63
N ALA A 83 6.26 -0.98 -6.31
CA ALA A 83 5.02 -0.23 -6.28
C ALA A 83 4.45 0.02 -7.69
N THR A 84 5.27 0.29 -8.70
CA THR A 84 4.82 0.44 -10.10
C THR A 84 4.29 -0.88 -10.66
N ARG A 85 4.92 -2.02 -10.33
CA ARG A 85 4.42 -3.36 -10.68
C ARG A 85 3.09 -3.67 -9.99
N ARG A 86 2.96 -3.31 -8.71
CA ARG A 86 1.81 -3.69 -7.89
C ARG A 86 0.60 -2.76 -8.09
N TRP A 87 0.86 -1.48 -8.25
CA TRP A 87 -0.16 -0.43 -8.47
C TRP A 87 0.17 0.41 -9.71
N PRO A 88 0.23 -0.20 -10.91
CA PRO A 88 0.58 0.51 -12.14
C PRO A 88 -0.44 1.60 -12.51
N HIS A 89 -1.67 1.51 -12.00
CA HIS A 89 -2.72 2.48 -12.20
C HIS A 89 -2.53 3.77 -11.38
N LEU A 90 -1.70 3.74 -10.34
CA LEU A 90 -1.33 4.91 -9.53
C LEU A 90 -0.13 5.66 -10.12
N TRP A 91 0.59 5.07 -11.07
CA TRP A 91 1.75 5.68 -11.74
C TRP A 91 1.30 6.55 -12.92
N PRO A 92 1.50 7.88 -12.86
CA PRO A 92 1.12 8.79 -13.96
C PRO A 92 2.07 8.71 -15.16
N GLY A 93 3.27 8.14 -14.98
CA GLY A 93 4.28 8.06 -16.02
C GLY A 93 3.83 7.28 -17.25
N ARG A 94 4.21 7.78 -18.43
CA ARG A 94 4.03 7.13 -19.73
C ARG A 94 5.19 6.19 -20.07
N GLU A 95 5.78 5.55 -19.06
CA GLU A 95 6.86 4.59 -19.29
C GLU A 95 6.33 3.36 -20.04
N ARG A 96 7.18 2.75 -20.88
CA ARG A 96 6.87 1.45 -21.48
C ARG A 96 6.93 0.41 -20.36
N GLY A 97 5.76 0.05 -19.81
CA GLY A 97 5.68 -1.07 -18.87
C GLY A 97 6.26 -2.34 -19.51
N GLY A 98 7.02 -3.12 -18.73
CA GLY A 98 7.61 -4.38 -19.20
C GLY A 98 9.10 -4.33 -19.57
N VAL A 99 9.76 -3.17 -19.55
CA VAL A 99 11.18 -3.04 -19.93
C VAL A 99 12.12 -3.74 -18.93
N GLU A 100 11.83 -3.63 -17.63
CA GLU A 100 12.63 -4.30 -16.60
C GLU A 100 12.33 -5.80 -16.57
N GLU A 101 11.08 -6.19 -16.76
CA GLU A 101 10.65 -7.59 -16.87
C GLU A 101 11.30 -8.25 -18.09
N ASN A 102 11.38 -7.55 -19.22
CA ASN A 102 12.14 -7.97 -20.40
C ASN A 102 13.61 -8.22 -20.06
N ARG A 103 14.23 -7.35 -19.25
CA ARG A 103 15.62 -7.48 -18.80
C ARG A 103 15.81 -8.66 -17.84
N GLU A 104 14.90 -8.83 -16.88
CA GLU A 104 14.89 -9.96 -15.94
C GLU A 104 14.72 -11.29 -16.67
N GLU A 105 13.78 -11.39 -17.60
CA GLU A 105 13.50 -12.56 -18.43
C GLU A 105 14.72 -12.92 -19.29
N LYS A 106 15.33 -11.93 -19.97
CA LYS A 106 16.59 -12.11 -20.71
C LYS A 106 17.70 -12.65 -19.82
N ASN A 107 17.91 -12.04 -18.66
CA ASN A 107 18.94 -12.46 -17.71
C ASN A 107 18.70 -13.88 -17.19
N TRP A 108 17.45 -14.23 -16.90
CA TRP A 108 17.07 -15.58 -16.47
C TRP A 108 17.37 -16.60 -17.56
N VAL A 109 17.01 -16.31 -18.81
CA VAL A 109 17.31 -17.19 -19.95
C VAL A 109 18.83 -17.34 -20.12
N GLU A 110 19.58 -16.25 -20.03
CA GLU A 110 21.03 -16.27 -20.21
C GLU A 110 21.78 -17.05 -19.11
N GLN A 111 21.30 -17.01 -17.87
CA GLN A 111 22.02 -17.53 -16.71
C GLN A 111 21.49 -18.86 -16.20
N GLN A 112 20.18 -19.08 -16.25
CA GLN A 112 19.52 -20.23 -15.60
C GLN A 112 18.92 -21.22 -16.59
N PHE A 113 18.49 -20.77 -17.76
CA PHE A 113 17.90 -21.67 -18.75
C PHE A 113 18.95 -22.63 -19.33
N LEU A 114 18.68 -23.93 -19.23
CA LEU A 114 19.57 -25.01 -19.65
C LEU A 114 21.01 -24.89 -19.10
N GLN A 115 21.17 -24.42 -17.86
CA GLN A 115 22.47 -24.25 -17.20
C GLN A 115 23.47 -23.39 -18.01
N GLY A 116 22.98 -22.41 -18.79
CA GLY A 116 23.81 -21.48 -19.56
C GLY A 116 24.36 -22.04 -20.88
N ASN A 117 23.76 -23.10 -21.43
CA ASN A 117 24.23 -23.70 -22.68
C ASN A 117 23.85 -22.84 -23.91
N LYS A 118 24.83 -22.09 -24.43
CA LYS A 118 24.65 -20.88 -25.28
C LYS A 118 24.05 -21.04 -26.67
N GLN A 119 23.79 -22.25 -27.17
CA GLN A 119 23.54 -22.47 -28.61
C GLN A 119 22.23 -21.84 -29.15
N HIS A 120 21.25 -21.52 -28.31
CA HIS A 120 20.00 -20.84 -28.73
C HIS A 120 19.47 -19.79 -27.74
N VAL A 121 20.25 -19.46 -26.71
CA VAL A 121 19.81 -18.73 -25.52
C VAL A 121 19.55 -17.26 -25.82
N GLY A 122 20.37 -16.62 -26.67
CA GLY A 122 20.21 -15.19 -26.99
C GLY A 122 18.91 -14.86 -27.74
N LYS A 123 18.56 -15.65 -28.78
CA LYS A 123 17.32 -15.43 -29.54
C LYS A 123 16.08 -15.74 -28.71
N LEU A 124 16.16 -16.77 -27.86
CA LEU A 124 15.07 -17.15 -26.97
C LEU A 124 14.86 -16.11 -25.85
N GLY A 125 15.95 -15.58 -25.27
CA GLY A 125 15.88 -14.52 -24.27
C GLY A 125 15.28 -13.24 -24.83
N THR A 126 15.68 -12.83 -26.04
CA THR A 126 15.04 -11.70 -26.73
C THR A 126 13.56 -11.92 -26.96
N LEU A 127 13.18 -13.08 -27.51
CA LEU A 127 11.80 -13.42 -27.79
C LEU A 127 10.94 -13.43 -26.51
N LEU A 128 11.42 -14.09 -25.45
CA LEU A 128 10.69 -14.18 -24.18
C LEU A 128 10.58 -12.81 -23.50
N GLY A 129 11.64 -12.01 -23.52
CA GLY A 129 11.59 -10.65 -23.00
C GLY A 129 10.58 -9.76 -23.73
N GLU A 130 10.50 -9.86 -25.07
CA GLU A 130 9.49 -9.14 -25.88
C GLU A 130 8.06 -9.61 -25.55
N TYR A 131 7.84 -10.91 -25.36
CA TYR A 131 6.54 -11.44 -24.95
C TYR A 131 6.14 -11.02 -23.53
N GLU A 132 7.09 -10.93 -22.61
CA GLU A 132 6.83 -10.46 -21.24
C GLU A 132 6.46 -8.97 -21.24
N GLU A 133 7.19 -8.16 -22.02
CA GLU A 133 6.89 -6.75 -22.20
C GLU A 133 5.49 -6.53 -22.77
N GLU A 134 5.12 -7.29 -23.82
CA GLU A 134 3.78 -7.23 -24.39
C GLU A 134 2.70 -7.67 -23.40
N ARG A 135 2.96 -8.72 -22.61
CA ARG A 135 2.03 -9.21 -21.59
C ARG A 135 1.77 -8.17 -20.50
N GLU A 136 2.83 -7.55 -19.98
CA GLU A 136 2.68 -6.54 -18.94
C GLU A 136 2.03 -5.27 -19.49
N ALA A 137 2.39 -4.85 -20.71
CA ALA A 137 1.73 -3.75 -21.39
C ALA A 137 0.21 -3.98 -21.56
N GLU A 138 -0.20 -5.19 -21.94
CA GLU A 138 -1.63 -5.52 -22.07
C GLU A 138 -2.33 -5.57 -20.71
N ARG A 139 -1.67 -6.09 -19.66
CA ARG A 139 -2.20 -6.04 -18.28
C ARG A 139 -2.47 -4.61 -17.83
N ILE A 140 -1.53 -3.71 -18.06
CA ILE A 140 -1.65 -2.29 -17.72
C ILE A 140 -2.79 -1.64 -18.51
N ARG A 141 -2.93 -1.94 -19.81
CA ARG A 141 -4.03 -1.44 -20.64
C ARG A 141 -5.39 -1.90 -20.12
N THR A 142 -5.53 -3.19 -19.77
CA THR A 142 -6.78 -3.71 -19.20
C THR A 142 -7.13 -3.01 -17.90
N LEU A 143 -6.19 -2.87 -16.96
CA LEU A 143 -6.41 -2.15 -15.70
C LEU A 143 -6.82 -0.68 -15.93
N ARG A 144 -6.22 0.00 -16.91
CA ARG A 144 -6.58 1.38 -17.26
C ARG A 144 -7.96 1.49 -17.91
N ARG A 145 -8.34 0.51 -18.75
CA ARG A 145 -9.70 0.44 -19.34
C ARG A 145 -10.76 0.16 -18.29
N GLU A 146 -10.48 -0.77 -17.37
CA GLU A 146 -11.35 -1.06 -16.23
C GLU A 146 -11.55 0.20 -15.37
N LYS A 147 -10.48 0.95 -15.09
CA LYS A 147 -10.57 2.25 -14.42
C LYS A 147 -11.47 3.24 -15.18
N ALA A 148 -11.21 3.46 -16.47
CA ALA A 148 -11.99 4.38 -17.28
C ALA A 148 -13.48 3.98 -17.34
N SER A 149 -13.78 2.68 -17.43
CA SER A 149 -15.15 2.18 -17.44
C SER A 149 -15.89 2.34 -16.10
N LEU A 150 -15.15 2.37 -14.98
CA LEU A 150 -15.72 2.64 -13.66
C LEU A 150 -15.91 4.14 -13.41
N ASP A 151 -15.04 4.97 -13.97
CA ASP A 151 -15.16 6.44 -13.89
C ASP A 151 -16.33 6.97 -14.75
N ASP A 152 -16.64 6.33 -15.89
CA ASP A 152 -17.76 6.69 -16.79
C ASP A 152 -19.16 6.42 -16.21
N GLU A 153 -19.31 5.64 -15.13
CA GLU A 153 -20.62 5.38 -14.51
C GLU A 153 -21.11 6.54 -13.60
N PHE A 154 -20.31 7.61 -13.45
CA PHE A 154 -20.71 8.83 -12.73
C PHE A 154 -20.21 10.12 -13.41
N VAL A 155 -20.83 10.50 -14.54
CA VAL A 155 -20.81 11.90 -15.02
C VAL A 155 -22.22 12.31 -15.46
N PRO A 156 -22.93 13.16 -14.71
CA PRO A 156 -24.00 13.98 -15.27
C PRO A 156 -23.38 14.88 -16.34
N GLU A 157 -23.83 14.76 -17.58
CA GLU A 157 -23.41 15.57 -18.72
C GLU A 157 -23.52 17.07 -18.40
N GLU A 158 -22.38 17.77 -18.29
CA GLU A 158 -22.31 19.18 -18.66
C GLU A 158 -21.23 19.33 -19.74
N GLU A 159 -21.70 19.69 -20.93
CA GLU A 159 -20.92 20.10 -22.08
C GLU A 159 -20.20 21.41 -21.75
N ASP A 160 -18.88 21.42 -21.74
CA ASP A 160 -18.11 22.66 -21.95
C ASP A 160 -16.94 22.38 -22.90
N GLU A 161 -17.13 22.82 -24.14
CA GLU A 161 -16.10 22.95 -25.16
C GLU A 161 -15.14 24.09 -24.76
N SER A 162 -13.98 23.74 -24.21
CA SER A 162 -12.82 24.64 -24.22
C SER A 162 -11.54 23.87 -24.46
N GLU A 163 -11.15 23.75 -25.74
CA GLU A 163 -9.79 23.43 -26.18
C GLU A 163 -8.85 24.59 -25.78
N GLU A 164 -8.51 24.69 -24.50
CA GLU A 164 -7.30 25.38 -24.07
C GLU A 164 -6.18 24.35 -23.95
N GLU A 165 -5.29 24.40 -24.93
CA GLU A 165 -4.03 23.68 -25.02
C GLU A 165 -3.14 24.07 -23.83
N PHE A 166 -3.40 23.47 -22.66
CA PHE A 166 -2.50 23.52 -21.51
C PHE A 166 -1.22 22.79 -21.92
N GLU A 167 -0.20 23.59 -22.24
CA GLU A 167 1.20 23.19 -22.26
C GLU A 167 1.53 22.61 -20.88
N THR A 168 1.28 21.30 -20.70
CA THR A 168 1.69 20.58 -19.49
C THR A 168 3.20 20.58 -19.50
N GLU A 169 3.80 21.46 -18.67
CA GLU A 169 5.18 21.35 -18.25
C GLU A 169 5.46 19.88 -18.00
N THR A 170 6.33 19.29 -18.82
CA THR A 170 6.69 17.89 -18.69
C THR A 170 7.43 17.77 -17.36
N GLU A 171 6.70 17.39 -16.30
CA GLU A 171 7.31 16.92 -15.05
C GLU A 171 8.43 15.99 -15.46
N THR A 172 9.63 16.28 -14.98
CA THR A 172 10.76 15.41 -15.26
C THR A 172 10.43 14.03 -14.70
N GLU A 173 10.90 12.97 -15.35
CA GLU A 173 10.62 11.59 -14.93
C GLU A 173 11.02 11.35 -13.45
N GLU A 174 12.02 12.09 -12.98
CA GLU A 174 12.46 12.12 -11.58
C GLU A 174 11.43 12.76 -10.64
N GLU A 175 10.78 13.85 -11.04
CA GLU A 175 9.70 14.50 -10.27
C GLU A 175 8.46 13.63 -10.20
N ALA A 176 8.04 13.04 -11.33
CA ALA A 176 6.94 12.09 -11.36
C ALA A 176 7.22 10.91 -10.41
N ARG A 177 8.45 10.37 -10.45
CA ARG A 177 8.89 9.28 -9.58
C ARG A 177 8.85 9.66 -8.11
N ALA A 178 9.37 10.83 -7.75
CA ALA A 178 9.37 11.33 -6.39
C ALA A 178 7.93 11.53 -5.88
N TRP A 179 7.05 12.09 -6.71
CA TRP A 179 5.63 12.24 -6.42
C TRP A 179 4.97 10.89 -6.16
N PHE A 180 5.22 9.90 -7.00
CA PHE A 180 4.62 8.57 -6.85
C PHE A 180 5.10 7.84 -5.59
N GLU A 181 6.41 7.84 -5.33
CA GLU A 181 6.95 7.25 -4.11
C GLU A 181 6.35 7.91 -2.86
N ARG A 182 6.21 9.24 -2.87
CA ARG A 182 5.52 9.99 -1.81
C ARG A 182 4.05 9.58 -1.70
N HIS A 183 3.34 9.53 -2.81
CA HIS A 183 1.93 9.16 -2.85
C HIS A 183 1.69 7.76 -2.28
N ILE A 184 2.52 6.78 -2.64
CA ILE A 184 2.43 5.41 -2.11
C ILE A 184 2.68 5.37 -0.60
N ARG A 185 3.66 6.13 -0.09
CA ARG A 185 3.91 6.24 1.36
C ARG A 185 2.74 6.87 2.10
N GLU A 186 2.18 7.96 1.58
CA GLU A 186 1.02 8.63 2.16
C GLU A 186 -0.22 7.71 2.17
N GLN A 187 -0.47 6.99 1.09
CA GLN A 187 -1.55 5.99 1.00
C GLN A 187 -1.36 4.84 2.00
N PHE A 188 -0.13 4.37 2.19
CA PHE A 188 0.18 3.36 3.20
C PHE A 188 -0.10 3.87 4.62
N ILE A 189 0.32 5.10 4.95
CA ILE A 189 0.17 5.68 6.30
C ILE A 189 -1.31 5.94 6.61
N TYR A 190 -1.99 6.71 5.77
CA TYR A 190 -3.32 7.23 6.09
C TYR A 190 -4.45 6.30 5.69
N VAL A 191 -4.21 5.35 4.78
CA VAL A 191 -5.26 4.56 4.12
C VAL A 191 -6.39 5.52 3.76
N SER A 192 -6.03 6.51 2.93
CA SER A 192 -6.79 7.74 2.75
C SER A 192 -8.25 7.44 2.42
N GLN A 193 -9.12 8.31 2.91
CA GLN A 193 -10.58 8.21 2.85
C GLN A 193 -11.14 8.28 1.42
N TRP A 194 -10.28 8.51 0.41
CA TRP A 194 -10.63 8.56 -1.01
C TRP A 194 -11.16 7.22 -1.51
N TYR A 195 -12.49 7.17 -1.42
CA TYR A 195 -13.47 6.29 -2.02
C TYR A 195 -13.25 4.78 -1.91
N GLN A 196 -14.33 4.15 -1.47
CA GLN A 196 -14.64 2.71 -1.42
C GLN A 196 -14.53 1.98 -2.78
N ILE A 197 -13.86 2.60 -3.76
CA ILE A 197 -13.74 2.23 -5.17
C ILE A 197 -12.25 2.16 -5.58
N PHE A 198 -11.38 3.00 -5.02
CA PHE A 198 -9.98 3.05 -5.44
C PHE A 198 -9.14 2.18 -4.52
N SER A 199 -8.91 0.96 -5.02
CA SER A 199 -7.75 0.11 -4.74
C SER A 199 -6.97 0.56 -3.52
N HIS A 200 -7.28 -0.01 -2.34
CA HIS A 200 -6.30 0.11 -1.27
C HIS A 200 -5.00 -0.51 -1.80
N VAL A 201 -3.90 -0.20 -1.15
CA VAL A 201 -2.72 -1.04 -1.17
C VAL A 201 -3.10 -2.38 -0.50
N GLN A 202 -4.04 -3.13 -1.10
CA GLN A 202 -4.86 -4.20 -0.49
C GLN A 202 -4.04 -5.42 -0.12
N ASP A 203 -2.93 -5.61 -0.82
CA ASP A 203 -2.11 -6.79 -0.65
C ASP A 203 -0.91 -6.55 0.30
N ILE A 204 -0.76 -5.36 0.90
CA ILE A 204 0.22 -5.20 1.97
C ILE A 204 -0.36 -5.76 3.26
N ASP A 205 0.43 -6.57 3.95
CA ASP A 205 0.11 -7.06 5.28
C ASP A 205 0.35 -5.96 6.32
N TYR A 206 -0.67 -5.12 6.53
CA TYR A 206 -0.65 -4.06 7.53
C TYR A 206 -0.45 -4.58 8.95
N ASP A 207 -0.82 -5.83 9.24
CA ASP A 207 -0.67 -6.40 10.58
C ASP A 207 0.80 -6.57 10.98
N LEU A 208 1.71 -6.68 10.01
CA LEU A 208 3.15 -6.72 10.27
C LEU A 208 3.69 -5.40 10.85
N VAL A 209 2.99 -4.30 10.61
CA VAL A 209 3.44 -2.95 10.99
C VAL A 209 2.56 -2.39 12.11
N ASP A 210 1.24 -2.52 11.99
CA ASP A 210 0.28 -1.98 12.95
C ASP A 210 0.50 -2.50 14.37
N TRP A 211 0.97 -3.73 14.51
CA TRP A 211 1.13 -4.42 15.79
C TRP A 211 2.60 -4.62 16.19
N ASP A 212 3.55 -4.03 15.45
CA ASP A 212 4.98 -4.13 15.74
C ASP A 212 5.41 -3.04 16.73
N GLU A 213 5.54 -3.42 18.00
CA GLU A 213 6.01 -2.56 19.08
C GLU A 213 7.47 -2.10 18.93
N THR A 214 8.29 -2.78 18.10
CA THR A 214 9.69 -2.34 17.88
C THR A 214 9.78 -1.02 17.12
N LEU A 215 8.69 -0.65 16.45
CA LEU A 215 8.54 0.63 15.79
C LEU A 215 8.14 1.75 16.76
N ASP A 216 7.76 1.46 18.01
CA ASP A 216 7.56 2.50 19.03
C ASP A 216 8.92 2.96 19.55
N THR A 217 9.29 4.22 19.33
CA THR A 217 10.48 4.84 19.95
C THR A 217 10.05 5.69 21.15
N GLU A 218 10.83 5.68 22.23
CA GLU A 218 10.53 6.47 23.45
C GLU A 218 10.47 7.99 23.19
N ASP A 219 11.09 8.47 22.12
CA ASP A 219 11.21 9.88 21.72
C ASP A 219 9.99 10.43 20.93
N ASP A 220 9.03 9.58 20.54
CA ASP A 220 7.97 9.97 19.60
C ASP A 220 6.86 10.82 20.24
N ARG A 221 6.74 10.86 21.57
CA ARG A 221 5.75 11.72 22.25
C ARG A 221 5.97 13.22 22.01
N GLU A 222 7.20 13.66 21.77
CA GLU A 222 7.51 15.08 21.47
C GLU A 222 7.48 15.39 19.97
N ALA A 223 7.66 14.38 19.10
CA ALA A 223 7.55 14.52 17.66
C ALA A 223 6.09 14.54 17.18
N GLU A 224 5.18 13.92 17.94
CA GLU A 224 3.73 13.90 17.72
C GLU A 224 3.09 15.30 17.72
N GLU A 225 3.65 16.30 18.44
CA GLU A 225 3.08 17.66 18.50
C GLU A 225 3.58 18.58 17.38
N ARG A 226 4.84 18.47 16.94
CA ARG A 226 5.42 19.42 15.95
C ARG A 226 4.85 19.29 14.54
N TRP A 227 4.32 18.14 14.17
CA TRP A 227 3.76 17.96 12.82
C TRP A 227 2.38 18.63 12.65
N PHE A 228 1.75 19.08 13.76
CA PHE A 228 0.43 19.72 13.76
C PHE A 228 0.46 21.22 14.09
N ASP A 229 1.61 21.77 14.53
CA ASP A 229 1.76 23.20 14.83
C ASP A 229 2.12 24.06 13.60
N GLU A 230 2.30 23.46 12.42
CA GLU A 230 2.67 24.16 11.16
C GLU A 230 1.51 24.34 10.17
N GLU A 231 0.24 24.27 10.61
CA GLU A 231 -0.94 24.66 9.80
C GLU A 231 -1.60 25.96 10.27
#